data_AF-A0A3M1FFW0-F1
#
_entry.id   AF-A0A3M1FFW0-F1
#
_cell.length_a   1.000
_cell.length_b   1.000
_cell.length_c   1.000
_cell.angle_alpha   90.00
_cell.angle_beta   90.00
_cell.angle_gamma   90.00
#
_symmetry.space_group_name_H-M   'P 1'
#
loop_
_entity.id
_entity.type
_entity.pdbx_description
1 polymer ?
#
loop_
_entity_poly.entity_id
_entity_poly.type
_entity_poly.pdbx_seq_one_letter_code
_entity_poly.pdbx_strand_id
1 'polypeptide(L)'
;MHDFGYPCSMPREILVDGLFVDDSNHPDGYTGLYFFTDPDQAGAGGGELPPAEQRPFPYKPCRKLTVRGLVTASGKPPQLSPNSELQGATALVM
;
A
#
# COMPACT_ATOMS: atom_id res chain seq x y z
N MET A 1 -15.80 -0.52 0.10
CA MET A 1 -15.57 -1.97 0.02
C MET A 1 -15.13 -2.32 -1.38
N HIS A 2 -13.95 -2.90 -1.50
CA HIS A 2 -13.46 -3.44 -2.76
C HIS A 2 -13.95 -4.89 -2.90
N ASP A 3 -15.07 -5.09 -3.58
CA ASP A 3 -15.67 -6.40 -3.83
C ASP A 3 -16.08 -6.51 -5.30
N PHE A 4 -15.44 -7.44 -6.02
CA PHE A 4 -15.73 -7.75 -7.42
C PHE A 4 -16.53 -9.04 -7.61
N GLY A 5 -16.95 -9.70 -6.52
CA GLY A 5 -17.62 -10.99 -6.55
C GLY A 5 -16.70 -12.20 -6.72
N TYR A 6 -15.39 -12.03 -6.49
CA TYR A 6 -14.40 -13.12 -6.51
C TYR A 6 -13.14 -12.74 -5.70
N PRO A 7 -12.32 -13.72 -5.28
CA PRO A 7 -11.09 -13.44 -4.52
C PRO A 7 -10.12 -12.55 -5.29
N CYS A 8 -9.70 -11.45 -4.67
CA CYS A 8 -8.67 -10.55 -5.19
C CYS A 8 -7.44 -10.55 -4.29
N SER A 9 -6.27 -10.49 -4.91
CA SER A 9 -5.01 -10.54 -4.18
C SER A 9 -3.93 -9.75 -4.89
N MET A 10 -3.07 -9.12 -4.09
CA MET A 10 -1.76 -8.69 -4.58
C MET A 10 -0.87 -9.90 -4.87
N PRO A 11 0.17 -9.71 -5.70
CA PRO A 11 1.31 -10.62 -5.69
C PRO A 11 1.81 -10.86 -4.26
N ARG A 12 2.18 -12.11 -3.97
CA ARG A 12 2.69 -12.48 -2.64
C ARG A 12 3.99 -11.74 -2.31
N GLU A 13 4.85 -11.58 -3.31
CA GLU A 13 6.13 -10.89 -3.21
C GLU A 13 6.28 -9.91 -4.38
N ILE A 14 6.82 -8.73 -4.09
CA ILE A 14 7.13 -7.70 -5.08
C ILE A 14 8.59 -7.26 -4.88
N LEU A 15 9.31 -7.15 -6.00
CA LEU A 15 10.64 -6.53 -6.07
C LEU A 15 10.53 -5.22 -6.83
N VAL A 16 11.01 -4.14 -6.21
CA VAL A 16 11.23 -2.84 -6.84
C VAL A 16 12.73 -2.62 -6.88
N ASP A 17 13.29 -2.45 -8.07
CA ASP A 17 14.73 -2.33 -8.26
C ASP A 17 15.07 -1.19 -9.22
N GLY A 18 15.85 -0.21 -8.76
CA GLY A 18 16.30 0.93 -9.57
C GLY A 18 15.19 1.91 -9.97
N LEU A 19 14.09 1.98 -9.22
CA LEU A 19 12.98 2.89 -9.52
C LEU A 19 13.33 4.33 -9.12
N PHE A 20 13.26 5.25 -10.09
CA PHE A 20 13.24 6.69 -9.81
C PHE A 20 11.81 7.21 -9.83
N VAL A 21 11.43 8.00 -8.83
CA VAL A 21 10.13 8.65 -8.73
C VAL A 21 10.32 10.16 -8.69
N ASP A 22 9.80 10.85 -9.70
CA ASP A 22 9.70 12.31 -9.67
C ASP A 22 8.45 12.74 -8.90
N ASP A 23 8.62 12.97 -7.61
CA ASP A 23 7.62 13.50 -6.68
C ASP A 23 7.88 14.97 -6.32
N SER A 24 8.61 15.70 -7.18
CA SER A 24 8.96 17.12 -6.94
C SER A 24 7.75 18.05 -6.84
N ASN A 25 6.65 17.70 -7.50
CA ASN A 25 5.40 18.47 -7.50
C ASN A 25 4.38 17.92 -6.47
N HIS A 26 4.80 17.76 -5.22
CA HIS A 26 3.94 17.29 -4.13
C HIS A 26 3.30 18.46 -3.36
N PRO A 27 2.13 18.28 -2.73
CA PRO A 27 1.53 19.32 -1.88
C PRO A 27 2.33 19.57 -0.59
N ASP A 28 1.99 20.66 0.11
CA ASP A 28 2.52 20.94 1.44
C ASP A 28 2.19 19.81 2.43
N GLY A 29 3.12 19.51 3.32
CA GLY A 29 2.96 18.43 4.32
C GLY A 29 3.18 17.01 3.79
N TYR A 30 3.54 16.84 2.51
CA TYR A 30 3.89 15.53 1.94
C TYR A 30 5.07 14.88 2.69
N THR A 31 4.92 13.64 3.15
CA THR A 31 5.94 12.90 3.93
C THR A 31 6.69 11.84 3.12
N GLY A 32 6.33 11.65 1.85
CA GLY A 32 6.88 10.61 0.98
C GLY A 32 5.77 9.79 0.33
N LEU A 33 6.12 8.99 -0.67
CA LEU A 33 5.17 8.14 -1.37
C LEU A 33 4.76 6.95 -0.51
N TYR A 34 3.56 6.43 -0.75
CA TYR A 34 3.09 5.22 -0.10
C TYR A 34 3.09 4.05 -1.09
N PHE A 35 3.58 2.90 -0.63
CA PHE A 35 3.31 1.61 -1.23
C PHE A 35 1.98 1.09 -0.71
N PHE A 36 1.14 0.62 -1.63
CA PHE A 36 -0.15 0.02 -1.37
C PHE A 36 -1.15 0.99 -0.72
N THR A 37 -2.02 1.56 -1.55
CA THR A 37 -3.23 2.25 -1.07
C THR A 37 -4.16 1.23 -0.43
N ASP A 38 -4.92 1.69 0.58
CA ASP A 38 -6.02 0.92 1.15
C ASP A 38 -7.13 0.72 0.08
N PRO A 39 -7.34 -0.51 -0.42
CA PRO A 39 -8.34 -0.77 -1.45
C PRO A 39 -9.78 -0.58 -0.93
N ASP A 40 -9.97 -0.70 0.38
CA ASP A 40 -11.27 -0.63 1.03
C ASP A 40 -11.67 0.78 1.44
N GLN A 41 -10.77 1.76 1.27
CA GLN A 41 -10.93 3.16 1.61
C GLN A 41 -11.31 3.41 3.09
N ALA A 42 -10.84 2.57 4.01
CA ALA A 42 -11.05 2.81 5.43
C ALA A 42 -10.41 4.17 5.80
N GLY A 43 -11.24 5.13 6.23
CA GLY A 43 -10.77 6.46 6.64
C GLY A 43 -10.75 7.56 5.56
N ALA A 44 -11.09 7.27 4.30
CA ALA A 44 -11.17 8.28 3.22
C ALA A 44 -12.62 8.66 2.84
N GLY A 45 -13.58 8.46 3.76
CA GLY A 45 -15.00 8.65 3.50
C GLY A 45 -15.74 7.39 3.04
N GLY A 46 -15.02 6.28 2.85
CA GLY A 46 -15.62 4.94 2.82
C GLY A 46 -16.08 4.59 4.23
N GLY A 47 -17.35 4.20 4.38
CA GLY A 47 -17.90 3.77 5.68
C GLY A 47 -17.13 2.59 6.27
N GLU A 48 -17.31 2.35 7.58
CA GLU A 48 -16.72 1.20 8.26
C GLU A 48 -17.15 -0.11 7.57
N LEU A 49 -16.16 -0.95 7.25
CA LEU A 49 -16.41 -2.27 6.71
C LEU A 49 -16.30 -3.31 7.83
N PRO A 50 -17.05 -4.43 7.74
CA PRO A 50 -16.83 -5.57 8.61
C PRO A 50 -15.34 -6.01 8.58
N PRO A 51 -14.83 -6.67 9.63
CA PRO A 51 -13.51 -7.30 9.61
C PRO A 51 -13.31 -8.18 8.37
N ALA A 52 -12.09 -8.27 7.85
CA ALA A 52 -11.81 -9.00 6.62
C ALA A 52 -12.29 -10.47 6.67
N GLU A 53 -12.25 -11.10 7.85
CA GLU A 53 -12.69 -12.47 8.08
C GLU A 53 -14.19 -12.69 7.87
N GLN A 54 -14.99 -11.61 7.94
CA GLN A 54 -16.44 -11.65 7.78
C GLN A 54 -16.88 -11.34 6.34
N ARG A 55 -15.94 -10.97 5.46
CA ARG A 55 -16.24 -10.60 4.08
C ARG A 55 -16.23 -11.85 3.18
N PRO A 56 -17.11 -11.94 2.17
CA PRO A 56 -17.12 -13.08 1.24
C PRO A 56 -15.82 -13.23 0.43
N PHE A 57 -15.24 -12.10 0.00
CA PHE A 57 -14.04 -12.05 -0.83
C PHE A 57 -13.07 -10.98 -0.30
N PRO A 58 -12.42 -11.19 0.86
CA PRO A 58 -11.52 -10.20 1.41
C PRO A 58 -10.29 -10.02 0.52
N TYR A 59 -9.89 -8.77 0.34
CA TYR A 59 -8.66 -8.44 -0.37
C TYR A 59 -7.45 -9.03 0.36
N LYS A 60 -6.59 -9.76 -0.36
CA LYS A 60 -5.36 -10.32 0.19
C LYS A 60 -4.17 -9.39 -0.05
N PRO A 61 -3.54 -8.84 1.00
CA PRO A 61 -2.40 -7.94 0.86
C PRO A 61 -1.12 -8.67 0.38
N CYS A 62 -0.16 -7.87 -0.09
CA CYS A 62 1.19 -8.34 -0.37
C CYS A 62 1.86 -8.80 0.93
N ARG A 63 2.68 -9.86 0.89
CA ARG A 63 3.37 -10.35 2.10
C ARG A 63 4.80 -9.84 2.22
N LYS A 64 5.46 -9.57 1.09
CA LYS A 64 6.84 -9.10 1.08
C LYS A 64 7.07 -8.09 -0.04
N LEU A 65 7.60 -6.94 0.33
CA LEU A 65 8.09 -5.94 -0.60
C LEU A 65 9.59 -5.78 -0.40
N THR A 66 10.38 -6.05 -1.43
CA THR A 66 11.82 -5.77 -1.45
C THR A 66 12.06 -4.57 -2.34
N VAL A 67 12.73 -3.55 -1.82
CA VAL A 67 13.04 -2.32 -2.53
C VAL A 67 14.55 -2.15 -2.55
N ARG A 68 15.12 -1.97 -3.73
CA ARG A 68 16.56 -1.74 -3.91
C ARG A 68 16.78 -0.55 -4.84
N GLY A 69 17.63 0.38 -4.44
CA GLY A 69 18.00 1.51 -5.29
C GLY A 69 16.83 2.40 -5.71
N LEU A 70 15.78 2.50 -4.88
CA LEU A 70 14.71 3.46 -5.11
C LEU A 70 15.19 4.86 -4.73
N VAL A 71 14.93 5.83 -5.62
CA VAL A 71 15.27 7.23 -5.41
C VAL A 71 14.05 8.10 -5.69
N THR A 72 13.78 9.07 -4.82
CA THR A 72 12.74 10.09 -5.02
C THR A 72 13.37 11.45 -5.28
N ALA A 73 12.75 12.27 -6.14
CA ALA A 73 13.20 13.64 -6.39
C ALA A 73 13.14 14.51 -5.13
N SER A 74 12.14 14.28 -4.26
CA SER A 74 11.97 14.97 -2.99
C SER A 74 12.96 14.53 -1.90
N GLY A 75 13.65 13.39 -2.10
CA GLY A 75 14.50 12.76 -1.09
C GLY A 75 13.74 12.15 0.09
N LYS A 76 12.40 12.18 0.08
CA LYS A 76 11.59 11.61 1.16
C LYS A 76 11.55 10.09 1.04
N PRO A 77 11.66 9.35 2.16
CA PRO A 77 11.62 7.91 2.14
C PRO A 77 10.22 7.41 1.76
N PRO A 78 10.12 6.32 0.99
CA PRO A 78 8.84 5.69 0.76
C PRO A 78 8.33 5.01 2.03
N GLN A 79 7.02 4.89 2.15
CA GLN A 79 6.33 4.34 3.32
C GLN A 79 5.40 3.20 2.88
N LEU A 80 5.13 2.25 3.77
CA LEU A 80 4.00 1.33 3.58
C LEU A 80 2.68 2.05 3.88
N SER A 81 1.58 1.47 3.42
CA SER A 81 0.20 1.92 3.69
C SER A 81 0.01 2.51 5.09
N PRO A 82 -0.71 3.64 5.24
CA PRO A 82 -1.05 4.19 6.55
C PRO A 82 -2.10 3.34 7.28
N ASN A 83 -2.75 2.40 6.59
CA ASN A 83 -3.62 1.40 7.21
C ASN A 83 -2.76 0.38 7.97
N SER A 84 -2.95 0.27 9.29
CA SER A 84 -2.15 -0.56 10.18
C SER A 84 -2.27 -2.06 9.91
N GLU A 85 -3.42 -2.53 9.44
CA GLU A 85 -3.63 -3.93 9.07
C GLU A 85 -2.80 -4.29 7.82
N LEU A 86 -2.86 -3.44 6.79
CA LEU A 86 -2.08 -3.63 5.57
C LEU A 86 -0.57 -3.48 5.81
N GLN A 87 -0.19 -2.54 6.67
CA GLN A 87 1.19 -2.35 7.09
C GLN A 87 1.72 -3.60 7.83
N GLY A 88 0.95 -4.13 8.78
CA GLY A 88 1.32 -5.33 9.55
C GLY A 88 1.37 -6.61 8.72
N ALA A 89 0.60 -6.67 7.62
CA ALA A 89 0.58 -7.83 6.73
C ALA A 89 1.76 -7.90 5.75
N THR A 90 2.53 -6.82 5.60
CA THR A 90 3.61 -6.70 4.60
C THR A 90 4.97 -6.55 5.25
N ALA A 91 5.89 -7.48 4.98
CA ALA A 91 7.31 -7.31 5.34
C ALA A 91 8.02 -6.43 4.30
N LEU A 92 8.50 -5.25 4.72
CA LEU A 92 9.34 -4.37 3.89
C LEU A 92 10.83 -4.65 4.12
N VAL A 93 11.57 -4.86 3.04
CA VAL A 93 13.03 -5.00 3.01
C VAL A 93 13.59 -3.91 2.10
N MET A 94 14.45 -3.05 2.64
CA MET A 94 15.08 -1.92 1.94
C MET A 94 16.59 -2.13 1.79
#